data_AF-A0A2T0X9T4-F1
#
_entry.id   AF-A0A2T0X9T4-F1
#
_cell.length_a   1.000
_cell.length_b   1.000
_cell.length_c   1.000
_cell.angle_alpha   90.00
_cell.angle_beta   90.00
_cell.angle_gamma   90.00
#
_symmetry.space_group_name_H-M   'P 1'
#
loop_
_entity.id
_entity.type
_entity.pdbx_description
1 polymer ?
#
loop_
_entity_poly.entity_id
_entity_poly.type
_entity_poly.pdbx_seq_one_letter_code
_entity_poly.pdbx_strand_id
1 'polypeptide(L)'
;MNGLVNGAGTGFATPMDGGMAATGTARIFGYGSLVNGLTHRHGDLVPAGVRGWRRGWCATGRRGVAFLSVQPDGAAECLGATIGWPLADLSALDAREAAYERREVDAGGGAILYAVPDADRLPAGHGRPILLSYLDAVIQGFARLHGPADAWGFFETTDGWGPVRDDRAAPLYPRACVLTAEETALVDEGLARLGLR
;
A
#
# COMPACT_ATOMS: atom_id res chain seq x y z
N MET A 1 0.69 7.29 -81.07
CA MET A 1 -0.72 7.76 -81.03
C MET A 1 -1.51 6.78 -80.19
N ASN A 2 -2.23 7.33 -79.20
CA ASN A 2 -3.28 6.78 -78.33
C ASN A 2 -2.92 5.57 -77.44
N GLY A 3 -3.19 5.57 -76.14
CA GLY A 3 -3.90 6.53 -75.30
C GLY A 3 -3.84 6.09 -73.83
N LEU A 4 -3.93 7.08 -72.93
CA LEU A 4 -3.99 6.98 -71.48
C LEU A 4 -5.28 6.31 -70.99
N VAL A 5 -5.19 5.51 -69.93
CA VAL A 5 -6.22 5.48 -68.87
C VAL A 5 -5.54 5.25 -67.50
N ASN A 6 -5.93 6.09 -66.53
CA ASN A 6 -5.47 6.12 -65.14
C ASN A 6 -5.98 4.93 -64.32
N GLY A 7 -5.18 4.52 -63.32
CA GLY A 7 -5.62 3.72 -62.18
C GLY A 7 -4.83 4.12 -60.93
N ALA A 8 -5.46 4.87 -60.04
CA ALA A 8 -4.96 5.19 -58.70
C ALA A 8 -5.54 4.20 -57.68
N GLY A 9 -4.73 3.80 -56.68
CA GLY A 9 -5.13 2.94 -55.56
C GLY A 9 -3.92 2.46 -54.77
N THR A 10 -3.46 3.20 -53.75
CA THR A 10 -3.70 2.93 -52.30
C THR A 10 -2.96 1.69 -51.78
N GLY A 11 -1.88 1.83 -51.00
CA GLY A 11 -1.92 1.81 -49.52
C GLY A 11 -1.46 0.42 -49.02
N PHE A 12 -0.82 0.19 -47.89
CA PHE A 12 -0.51 0.96 -46.69
C PHE A 12 0.81 0.41 -46.13
N ALA A 13 1.63 1.30 -45.56
CA ALA A 13 2.71 0.91 -44.68
C ALA A 13 2.16 0.13 -43.49
N THR A 14 2.85 -0.94 -43.10
CA THR A 14 2.68 -1.62 -41.82
C THR A 14 2.70 -0.58 -40.70
N PRO A 15 1.69 -0.49 -39.82
CA PRO A 15 1.85 0.30 -38.61
C PRO A 15 2.84 -0.46 -37.72
N MET A 16 3.93 0.23 -37.36
CA MET A 16 4.71 -0.12 -36.19
C MET A 16 3.77 -0.07 -34.99
N ASP A 17 3.76 -1.14 -34.19
CA ASP A 17 3.11 -1.19 -32.88
C ASP A 17 3.71 -0.11 -31.97
N GLY A 18 3.16 1.09 -32.08
CA GLY A 18 3.29 2.14 -31.07
C GLY A 18 2.29 1.83 -29.97
N GLY A 19 2.66 0.90 -29.07
CA GLY A 19 1.90 0.68 -27.84
C GLY A 19 1.87 1.99 -27.06
N MET A 20 0.78 2.74 -27.18
CA MET A 20 0.55 3.91 -26.33
C MET A 20 0.52 3.40 -24.89
N ALA A 21 1.50 3.80 -24.08
CA ALA A 21 1.45 3.58 -22.64
C ALA A 21 0.09 4.09 -22.14
N ALA A 22 -0.60 3.28 -21.32
CA ALA A 22 -1.92 3.65 -20.81
C ALA A 22 -1.84 5.03 -20.13
N THR A 23 -2.45 6.04 -20.76
CA THR A 23 -2.54 7.39 -20.22
C THR A 23 -3.68 7.44 -19.21
N GLY A 24 -3.37 7.46 -17.93
CA GLY A 24 -4.36 7.56 -16.87
C GLY A 24 -3.79 7.22 -15.50
N THR A 25 -4.63 7.40 -14.49
CA THR A 25 -4.27 7.22 -13.09
C THR A 25 -5.27 6.29 -12.43
N ALA A 26 -4.82 5.17 -11.87
CA ALA A 26 -5.59 4.37 -10.93
C ALA A 26 -5.56 5.02 -9.55
N ARG A 27 -6.66 4.88 -8.80
CA ARG A 27 -6.73 5.31 -7.40
C ARG A 27 -6.42 4.13 -6.50
N ILE A 28 -5.36 4.22 -5.70
CA ILE A 28 -4.97 3.16 -4.75
C ILE A 28 -5.28 3.63 -3.33
N PHE A 29 -5.90 2.77 -2.52
CA PHE A 29 -6.07 3.00 -1.09
C PHE A 29 -4.96 2.30 -0.30
N GLY A 30 -4.13 3.09 0.36
CA GLY A 30 -3.06 2.62 1.26
C GLY A 30 -3.50 2.71 2.71
N TYR A 31 -3.32 1.62 3.47
CA TYR A 31 -3.61 1.54 4.91
C TYR A 31 -2.39 1.12 5.76
N GLY A 32 -1.28 0.84 5.09
CA GLY A 32 0.03 0.55 5.68
C GLY A 32 1.07 1.54 5.17
N SER A 33 2.27 1.10 4.81
CA SER A 33 3.38 2.00 4.49
C SER A 33 3.10 2.96 3.32
N LEU A 34 2.15 2.64 2.44
CA LEU A 34 1.71 3.51 1.35
C LEU A 34 1.14 4.85 1.82
N VAL A 35 0.69 4.97 3.08
CA VAL A 35 0.34 6.28 3.68
C VAL A 35 1.53 7.21 3.83
N ASN A 36 2.76 6.69 3.69
CA ASN A 36 3.98 7.46 3.71
C ASN A 36 4.52 7.64 2.28
N GLY A 37 4.42 8.86 1.76
CA GLY A 37 4.89 9.23 0.42
C GLY A 37 6.37 8.91 0.16
N LEU A 38 7.21 8.82 1.19
CA LEU A 38 8.61 8.44 1.07
C LEU A 38 8.82 6.99 0.60
N THR A 39 7.80 6.13 0.73
CA THR A 39 7.88 4.70 0.42
C THR A 39 7.51 4.34 -1.02
N HIS A 40 7.06 5.31 -1.81
CA HIS A 40 6.66 5.08 -3.20
C HIS A 40 6.88 6.28 -4.13
N ARG A 41 7.02 7.52 -3.61
CA ARG A 41 7.35 8.74 -4.38
C ARG A 41 6.35 9.09 -5.49
N HIS A 42 5.09 8.65 -5.37
CA HIS A 42 3.99 9.13 -6.20
C HIS A 42 3.29 10.31 -5.51
N GLY A 43 2.79 11.26 -6.31
CA GLY A 43 2.03 12.40 -5.82
C GLY A 43 0.55 12.08 -5.54
N ASP A 44 -0.22 13.11 -5.18
CA ASP A 44 -1.66 13.02 -4.93
C ASP A 44 -2.06 12.04 -3.82
N LEU A 45 -1.30 12.12 -2.72
CA LEU A 45 -1.57 11.41 -1.46
C LEU A 45 -2.57 12.21 -0.64
N VAL A 46 -3.79 11.69 -0.47
CA VAL A 46 -4.89 12.38 0.19
C VAL A 46 -5.40 11.54 1.36
N PRO A 47 -5.57 12.10 2.57
CA PRO A 47 -6.21 11.44 3.70
C PRO A 47 -7.55 10.80 3.31
N ALA A 48 -7.79 9.55 3.70
CA ALA A 48 -9.04 8.86 3.42
C ALA A 48 -9.35 7.75 4.43
N GLY A 49 -10.60 7.31 4.48
CA GLY A 49 -11.03 6.15 5.26
C GLY A 49 -11.91 5.22 4.42
N VAL A 50 -11.91 3.93 4.75
CA VAL A 50 -12.83 2.95 4.15
C VAL A 50 -13.61 2.25 5.25
N ARG A 51 -14.93 2.14 5.07
CA ARG A 51 -15.84 1.42 5.98
C ARG A 51 -15.94 -0.04 5.58
N GLY A 52 -16.25 -0.91 6.54
CA GLY A 52 -16.39 -2.34 6.28
C GLY A 52 -15.07 -3.10 6.32
N TRP A 53 -13.98 -2.47 6.76
CA TRP A 53 -12.63 -3.05 6.75
C TRP A 53 -11.92 -2.82 8.07
N ARG A 54 -11.37 -3.89 8.64
CA ARG A 54 -10.50 -3.86 9.83
C ARG A 54 -9.05 -4.08 9.40
N ARG A 55 -8.15 -3.19 9.82
CA ARG A 55 -6.70 -3.38 9.64
C ARG A 55 -6.16 -4.32 10.71
N GLY A 56 -5.23 -5.18 10.33
CA GLY A 56 -4.53 -6.05 11.27
C GLY A 56 -3.19 -6.52 10.75
N TRP A 57 -2.34 -6.92 11.69
CA TRP A 57 -1.13 -7.66 11.40
C TRP A 57 -1.46 -9.11 11.00
N CYS A 58 -0.78 -9.59 9.97
CA CYS A 58 -0.89 -10.97 9.52
C CYS A 58 0.47 -11.50 9.07
N ALA A 59 0.55 -12.80 8.85
CA ALA A 59 1.68 -13.43 8.21
C ALA A 59 1.20 -14.50 7.22
N THR A 60 2.07 -14.86 6.28
CA THR A 60 1.84 -15.94 5.33
C THR A 60 3.02 -16.91 5.36
N GLY A 61 2.85 -18.12 4.80
CA GLY A 61 3.95 -19.09 4.70
C GLY A 61 5.15 -18.62 3.87
N ARG A 62 5.00 -17.54 3.09
CA ARG A 62 6.01 -17.04 2.15
C ARG A 62 6.99 -16.03 2.75
N ARG A 63 6.68 -15.45 3.92
CA ARG A 63 7.50 -14.40 4.56
C ARG A 63 7.80 -14.75 6.01
N GLY A 64 9.02 -14.46 6.44
CA GLY A 64 9.48 -14.69 7.82
C GLY A 64 9.05 -13.63 8.83
N VAL A 65 8.24 -12.65 8.42
CA VAL A 65 7.85 -11.47 9.21
C VAL A 65 6.34 -11.21 9.07
N ALA A 66 5.77 -10.51 10.05
CA ALA A 66 4.40 -10.02 10.01
C ALA A 66 4.32 -8.72 9.20
N PHE A 67 3.17 -8.49 8.56
CA PHE A 67 2.89 -7.29 7.76
C PHE A 67 1.40 -6.96 7.79
N LEU A 68 1.05 -5.72 7.41
CA LEU A 68 -0.32 -5.26 7.47
C LEU A 68 -1.17 -5.85 6.35
N SER A 69 -2.40 -6.19 6.69
CA SER A 69 -3.48 -6.47 5.78
C SER A 69 -4.79 -5.89 6.34
N VAL A 70 -5.88 -6.00 5.58
CA VAL A 70 -7.23 -5.72 6.05
C VAL A 70 -8.12 -6.96 5.88
N GLN A 71 -9.21 -7.02 6.63
CA GLN A 71 -10.25 -8.04 6.51
C GLN A 71 -11.64 -7.40 6.57
N PRO A 72 -12.67 -7.99 5.96
CA PRO A 72 -14.04 -7.49 6.06
C PRO A 72 -14.50 -7.44 7.52
N ASP A 73 -15.05 -6.30 7.91
CA ASP A 73 -15.69 -6.08 9.21
C ASP A 73 -16.68 -4.92 9.07
N GLY A 74 -17.98 -5.25 9.06
CA GLY A 74 -19.06 -4.29 8.80
C GLY A 74 -19.17 -3.16 9.82
N ALA A 75 -18.60 -3.31 11.02
CA ALA A 75 -18.60 -2.26 12.05
C ALA A 75 -17.34 -1.39 12.00
N ALA A 76 -16.31 -1.81 11.27
CA ALA A 76 -15.03 -1.16 11.27
C ALA A 76 -14.92 -0.03 10.23
N GLU A 77 -14.08 0.94 10.59
CA GLU A 77 -13.47 1.88 9.66
C GLU A 77 -11.95 1.70 9.69
N CYS A 78 -11.33 1.73 8.51
CA CYS A 78 -9.89 1.69 8.33
C CYS A 78 -9.42 3.03 7.77
N LEU A 79 -8.74 3.82 8.61
CA LEU A 79 -8.10 5.06 8.19
C LEU A 79 -6.84 4.76 7.34
N GLY A 80 -6.60 5.56 6.32
CA GLY A 80 -5.51 5.41 5.38
C GLY A 80 -5.38 6.62 4.46
N ALA A 81 -5.02 6.38 3.20
CA ALA A 81 -4.87 7.44 2.21
C ALA A 81 -5.22 6.91 0.83
N THR A 82 -5.76 7.77 -0.03
CA THR A 82 -5.79 7.48 -1.46
C THR A 82 -4.59 8.09 -2.17
N ILE A 83 -4.11 7.41 -3.21
CA ILE A 83 -2.91 7.76 -3.96
C ILE A 83 -3.22 7.68 -5.45
N GLY A 84 -2.82 8.70 -6.20
CA GLY A 84 -2.82 8.65 -7.65
C GLY A 84 -1.66 7.78 -8.15
N TRP A 85 -1.98 6.65 -8.78
CA TRP A 85 -0.98 5.73 -9.34
C TRP A 85 -1.03 5.71 -10.87
N PRO A 86 0.06 6.03 -11.59
CA PRO A 86 0.07 5.96 -13.04
C PRO A 86 -0.28 4.55 -13.52
N LEU A 87 -1.19 4.43 -14.49
CA LEU A 87 -1.57 3.12 -15.04
C LEU A 87 -0.39 2.36 -15.62
N ALA A 88 0.60 3.08 -16.18
CA ALA A 88 1.84 2.50 -16.68
C ALA A 88 2.69 1.83 -15.59
N ASP A 89 2.60 2.29 -14.33
CA ASP A 89 3.37 1.78 -13.19
C ASP A 89 2.58 0.77 -12.34
N LEU A 90 1.33 0.50 -12.72
CA LEU A 90 0.44 -0.33 -11.91
C LEU A 90 0.91 -1.79 -11.83
N SER A 91 1.50 -2.33 -12.90
CA SER A 91 2.08 -3.67 -12.90
C SER A 91 3.30 -3.80 -11.97
N ALA A 92 4.08 -2.73 -11.82
CA ALA A 92 5.19 -2.70 -10.86
C ALA A 92 4.66 -2.70 -9.42
N LEU A 93 3.54 -2.02 -9.16
CA LEU A 93 2.85 -2.12 -7.88
C LEU A 93 2.31 -3.53 -7.63
N ASP A 94 1.70 -4.17 -8.63
CA ASP A 94 1.24 -5.57 -8.50
C ASP A 94 2.38 -6.52 -8.14
N ALA A 95 3.54 -6.37 -8.79
CA ALA A 95 4.71 -7.18 -8.48
C ALA A 95 5.19 -6.96 -7.04
N ARG A 96 5.14 -5.70 -6.55
CA ARG A 96 5.45 -5.37 -5.15
C ARG A 96 4.44 -5.99 -4.18
N GLU A 97 3.16 -5.97 -4.54
CA GLU A 97 2.04 -6.45 -3.72
C GLU A 97 1.60 -7.87 -4.09
N ALA A 98 2.49 -8.69 -4.67
CA ALA A 98 2.17 -10.04 -5.20
C ALA A 98 1.65 -11.07 -4.17
N ALA A 99 1.62 -10.72 -2.89
CA ALA A 99 1.02 -11.52 -1.81
C ALA A 99 -0.41 -11.08 -1.46
N TYR A 100 -0.96 -10.11 -2.19
CA TYR A 100 -2.26 -9.51 -1.97
C TYR A 100 -3.14 -9.62 -3.22
N GLU A 101 -4.45 -9.65 -3.00
CA GLU A 101 -5.47 -9.50 -4.03
C GLU A 101 -6.02 -8.08 -4.04
N ARG A 102 -6.37 -7.59 -5.24
CA ARG A 102 -7.08 -6.32 -5.39
C ARG A 102 -8.53 -6.46 -4.96
N ARG A 103 -9.02 -5.44 -4.27
CA ARG A 103 -10.41 -5.26 -3.85
C ARG A 103 -10.83 -3.84 -4.20
N GLU A 104 -12.01 -3.69 -4.77
CA GLU A 104 -12.60 -2.36 -4.97
C GLU A 104 -13.24 -1.89 -3.68
N VAL A 105 -12.99 -0.64 -3.32
CA VAL A 105 -13.51 -0.01 -2.11
C VAL A 105 -13.97 1.40 -2.43
N ASP A 106 -14.92 1.90 -1.64
CA ASP A 106 -15.29 3.31 -1.65
C ASP A 106 -14.51 4.05 -0.56
N ALA A 107 -13.65 4.98 -0.98
CA ALA A 107 -12.81 5.83 -0.14
C ALA A 107 -13.10 7.32 -0.40
N GLY A 108 -14.38 7.68 -0.56
CA GLY A 108 -14.81 8.99 -1.06
C GLY A 108 -14.82 9.04 -2.60
N GLY A 109 -15.01 7.87 -3.22
CA GLY A 109 -14.75 7.55 -4.62
C GLY A 109 -14.20 6.14 -4.76
N GLY A 110 -14.24 5.56 -5.97
CA GLY A 110 -13.70 4.23 -6.22
C GLY A 110 -12.18 4.16 -6.09
N ALA A 111 -11.67 3.19 -5.34
CA ALA A 111 -10.24 2.92 -5.18
C ALA A 111 -9.94 1.41 -5.16
N ILE A 112 -8.69 1.06 -5.46
CA ILE A 112 -8.15 -0.28 -5.36
C ILE A 112 -7.41 -0.42 -4.03
N LEU A 113 -7.83 -1.39 -3.24
CA LEU A 113 -7.19 -1.82 -2.01
C LEU A 113 -6.52 -3.18 -2.25
N TYR A 114 -5.34 -3.41 -1.68
CA TYR A 114 -4.67 -4.72 -1.72
C TYR A 114 -4.91 -5.43 -0.39
N ALA A 115 -5.43 -6.67 -0.37
CA ALA A 115 -5.66 -7.45 0.86
C ALA A 115 -5.08 -8.87 0.74
N VAL A 116 -4.45 -9.39 1.79
CA VAL A 116 -3.97 -10.78 1.82
C VAL A 116 -5.18 -11.72 1.80
N PRO A 117 -5.24 -12.68 0.86
CA PRO A 117 -6.30 -13.68 0.80
C PRO A 117 -6.36 -14.51 2.07
N ASP A 118 -7.55 -14.82 2.56
CA ASP A 118 -7.72 -15.59 3.81
C ASP A 118 -7.04 -16.96 3.75
N ALA A 119 -7.05 -17.60 2.57
CA ALA A 119 -6.40 -18.90 2.35
C ALA A 119 -4.87 -18.87 2.51
N ASP A 120 -4.24 -17.70 2.35
CA ASP A 120 -2.79 -17.53 2.46
C ASP A 120 -2.33 -17.14 3.88
N ARG A 121 -3.28 -16.73 4.75
CA ARG A 121 -2.98 -16.28 6.11
C ARG A 121 -2.61 -17.44 7.02
N LEU A 122 -1.58 -17.21 7.82
CA LEU A 122 -1.31 -18.06 8.97
C LEU A 122 -2.28 -17.74 10.10
N PRO A 123 -2.57 -18.73 10.98
CA PRO A 123 -3.36 -18.49 12.18
C PRO A 123 -2.78 -17.40 13.08
N ALA A 124 -3.62 -16.80 13.93
CA ALA A 124 -3.16 -15.87 14.96
C ALA A 124 -2.09 -16.54 15.85
N GLY A 125 -1.13 -15.75 16.35
CA GLY A 125 -0.04 -16.29 17.15
C GLY A 125 1.03 -17.05 16.35
N HIS A 126 1.11 -16.83 15.02
CA HIS A 126 2.13 -17.41 14.12
C HIS A 126 3.59 -17.10 14.50
N GLY A 127 3.84 -16.26 15.51
CA GLY A 127 5.18 -15.94 16.04
C GLY A 127 6.11 -15.21 15.08
N ARG A 128 5.59 -14.73 13.94
CA ARG A 128 6.38 -13.94 12.98
C ARG A 128 6.46 -12.51 13.52
N PRO A 129 7.66 -11.92 13.62
CA PRO A 129 7.81 -10.60 14.21
C PRO A 129 7.36 -9.50 13.25
N ILE A 130 6.82 -8.43 13.81
CA ILE A 130 6.66 -7.14 13.15
C ILE A 130 8.03 -6.47 13.10
N LEU A 131 8.48 -6.04 11.93
CA LEU A 131 9.71 -5.26 11.83
C LEU A 131 9.46 -3.83 12.32
N LEU A 132 10.28 -3.35 13.27
CA LEU A 132 10.13 -2.02 13.81
C LEU A 132 10.36 -0.95 12.72
N SER A 133 11.32 -1.16 11.82
CA SER A 133 11.55 -0.29 10.67
C SER A 133 10.37 -0.20 9.69
N TYR A 134 9.51 -1.23 9.65
CA TYR A 134 8.26 -1.18 8.88
C TYR A 134 7.19 -0.38 9.62
N LEU A 135 7.01 -0.63 10.92
CA LEU A 135 6.08 0.11 11.76
C LEU A 135 6.43 1.60 11.77
N ASP A 136 7.72 1.95 11.90
CA ASP A 136 8.24 3.31 11.84
C ASP A 136 7.81 4.04 10.56
N ALA A 137 7.96 3.40 9.40
CA ALA A 137 7.55 3.98 8.12
C ALA A 137 6.03 4.21 8.05
N VAL A 138 5.22 3.32 8.64
CA VAL A 138 3.76 3.44 8.70
C VAL A 138 3.34 4.59 9.60
N ILE A 139 3.81 4.61 10.85
CA ILE A 139 3.43 5.61 11.86
C ILE A 139 3.92 7.00 11.45
N GLN A 140 5.13 7.12 10.89
CA GLN A 140 5.60 8.38 10.31
C GLN A 140 4.65 8.89 9.22
N GLY A 141 4.14 8.00 8.37
CA GLY A 141 3.15 8.36 7.34
C GLY A 141 1.85 8.89 7.95
N PHE A 142 1.28 8.16 8.92
CA PHE A 142 0.07 8.60 9.61
C PHE A 142 0.28 9.93 10.34
N ALA A 143 1.38 10.08 11.08
CA ALA A 143 1.68 11.29 11.84
C ALA A 143 1.83 12.52 10.93
N ARG A 144 2.46 12.37 9.76
CA ARG A 144 2.64 13.47 8.81
C ARG A 144 1.38 13.80 8.01
N LEU A 145 0.58 12.79 7.67
CA LEU A 145 -0.57 12.95 6.78
C LEU A 145 -1.84 13.34 7.54
N HIS A 146 -2.08 12.73 8.70
CA HIS A 146 -3.30 12.90 9.51
C HIS A 146 -3.03 13.63 10.83
N GLY A 147 -1.78 13.63 11.29
CA GLY A 147 -1.39 14.21 12.57
C GLY A 147 -1.18 13.15 13.66
N PRO A 148 -0.58 13.54 14.81
CA PRO A 148 -0.22 12.60 15.86
C PRO A 148 -1.42 11.85 16.48
N ALA A 149 -2.59 12.49 16.58
CA ALA A 149 -3.79 11.87 17.17
C ALA A 149 -4.26 10.66 16.36
N ASP A 150 -4.28 10.76 15.03
CA ASP A 150 -4.67 9.64 14.17
C ASP A 150 -3.57 8.58 14.05
N ALA A 151 -2.30 8.98 14.21
CA ALA A 151 -1.21 8.04 14.39
C ALA A 151 -1.37 7.20 15.68
N TRP A 152 -1.93 7.78 16.75
CA TRP A 152 -2.34 7.01 17.94
C TRP A 152 -3.51 6.07 17.63
N GLY A 153 -4.52 6.57 16.91
CA GLY A 153 -5.65 5.77 16.44
C GLY A 153 -5.22 4.55 15.62
N PHE A 154 -4.09 4.60 14.92
CA PHE A 154 -3.52 3.43 14.25
C PHE A 154 -3.30 2.26 15.23
N PHE A 155 -2.70 2.50 16.39
CA PHE A 155 -2.42 1.45 17.37
C PHE A 155 -3.71 0.85 17.95
N GLU A 156 -4.68 1.71 18.26
CA GLU A 156 -5.96 1.32 18.87
C GLU A 156 -6.87 0.54 17.90
N THR A 157 -6.78 0.83 16.60
CA THR A 157 -7.67 0.26 15.57
C THR A 157 -7.03 -0.86 14.76
N THR A 158 -5.79 -1.25 15.06
CA THR A 158 -5.09 -2.33 14.37
C THR A 158 -5.08 -3.58 15.23
N ASP A 159 -5.57 -4.68 14.67
CA ASP A 159 -5.60 -5.97 15.35
C ASP A 159 -4.34 -6.80 15.11
N GLY A 160 -4.23 -7.93 15.83
CA GLY A 160 -3.24 -8.96 15.52
C GLY A 160 -1.81 -8.64 15.93
N TRP A 161 -1.61 -7.65 16.81
CA TRP A 161 -0.30 -7.33 17.37
C TRP A 161 0.43 -8.57 17.91
N GLY A 162 1.74 -8.60 17.76
CA GLY A 162 2.60 -9.72 18.13
C GLY A 162 4.02 -9.26 18.44
N PRO A 163 5.00 -10.18 18.48
CA PRO A 163 6.39 -9.83 18.76
C PRO A 163 6.90 -8.75 17.81
N VAL A 164 7.60 -7.76 18.35
CA VAL A 164 8.27 -6.72 17.56
C VAL A 164 9.76 -7.04 17.52
N ARG A 165 10.35 -6.96 16.33
CA ARG A 165 11.80 -7.04 16.15
C ARG A 165 12.33 -5.64 15.95
N ASP A 166 13.09 -5.16 16.91
CA ASP A 166 13.89 -3.95 16.73
C ASP A 166 15.01 -4.24 15.70
N ASP A 167 14.84 -3.67 14.52
CA ASP A 167 15.80 -3.70 13.42
C ASP A 167 16.25 -2.29 13.02
N ARG A 168 16.02 -1.26 13.86
CA ARG A 168 16.32 0.14 13.50
C ARG A 168 17.79 0.39 13.16
N ALA A 169 18.71 -0.29 13.86
CA ALA A 169 20.14 -0.16 13.61
C ALA A 169 20.60 -0.77 12.26
N ALA A 170 19.84 -1.74 11.73
CA ALA A 170 20.11 -2.39 10.45
C ALA A 170 18.78 -2.81 9.80
N PRO A 171 18.01 -1.86 9.22
CA PRO A 171 16.64 -2.09 8.80
C PRO A 171 16.51 -3.21 7.78
N LEU A 172 15.59 -4.14 8.06
CA LEU A 172 15.23 -5.22 7.13
C LEU A 172 14.09 -4.80 6.20
N TYR A 173 13.29 -3.79 6.57
CA TYR A 173 12.26 -3.26 5.69
C TYR A 173 12.93 -2.47 4.54
N PRO A 174 12.74 -2.85 3.25
CA PRO A 174 13.48 -2.24 2.13
C PRO A 174 13.21 -0.74 1.90
N ARG A 175 12.15 -0.22 2.53
CA ARG A 175 11.73 1.18 2.43
C ARG A 175 11.67 1.84 3.80
N ALA A 176 12.57 1.43 4.70
CA ALA A 176 12.72 2.05 6.01
C ALA A 176 12.94 3.56 5.87
N CYS A 177 12.35 4.32 6.79
CA CYS A 177 12.45 5.77 6.82
C CYS A 177 13.34 6.20 7.98
N VAL A 178 14.04 7.31 7.80
CA VAL A 178 14.71 7.99 8.91
C VAL A 178 13.66 8.80 9.65
N LEU A 179 13.53 8.57 10.95
CA LEU A 179 12.57 9.25 11.81
C LEU A 179 13.25 10.39 12.59
N THR A 180 12.49 11.43 12.93
CA THR A 180 12.92 12.39 13.96
C THR A 180 12.82 11.78 15.36
N ALA A 181 13.34 12.48 16.37
CA ALA A 181 13.22 12.04 17.75
C ALA A 181 11.76 11.95 18.21
N GLU A 182 10.92 12.90 17.78
CA GLU A 182 9.49 12.94 18.09
C GLU A 182 8.72 11.82 17.41
N GLU A 183 9.03 11.54 16.14
CA GLU A 183 8.42 10.43 15.41
C GLU A 183 8.84 9.08 16.00
N THR A 184 10.08 8.95 16.45
CA THR A 184 10.58 7.75 17.14
C THR A 184 9.86 7.55 18.47
N ALA A 185 9.75 8.61 19.28
CA ALA A 185 9.06 8.58 20.57
C ALA A 185 7.57 8.21 20.41
N LEU A 186 6.89 8.71 19.37
CA LEU A 186 5.51 8.34 19.07
C LEU A 186 5.34 6.84 18.85
N VAL A 187 6.26 6.20 18.11
CA VAL A 187 6.23 4.75 17.89
C VAL A 187 6.50 4.00 19.18
N ASP A 188 7.54 4.40 19.92
CA ASP A 188 7.99 3.72 21.13
C ASP A 188 6.94 3.77 22.24
N GLU A 189 6.30 4.94 22.43
CA GLU A 189 5.19 5.09 23.36
C GLU A 189 3.96 4.27 22.90
N GLY A 190 3.69 4.22 21.58
CA GLY A 190 2.68 3.34 20.97
C GLY A 190 2.84 1.89 21.37
N LEU A 191 4.04 1.34 21.17
CA LEU A 191 4.39 -0.01 21.55
C LEU A 191 4.32 -0.23 23.06
N ALA A 192 4.84 0.72 23.85
CA ALA A 192 4.82 0.64 25.31
C ALA A 192 3.39 0.54 25.87
N ARG A 193 2.42 1.27 25.30
CA ARG A 193 1.00 1.19 25.70
C ARG A 193 0.36 -0.16 25.37
N LEU A 194 0.83 -0.82 24.32
CA LEU A 194 0.43 -2.19 23.97
C LEU A 194 1.18 -3.26 24.81
N GLY A 195 2.09 -2.84 25.69
CA GLY A 195 2.94 -3.76 26.45
C GLY A 195 4.01 -4.45 25.59
N LEU A 196 4.31 -3.92 24.41
CA LEU A 196 5.32 -4.39 23.49
C LEU A 196 6.59 -3.54 23.66
N ARG A 197 7.76 -4.17 23.57
CA ARG A 197 9.07 -3.54 23.61
C ARG A 197 9.94 -4.10 22.51
#